data_AF-A0A945M881-F1
#
_entry.id   AF-A0A945M881-F1
#
_cell.length_a   1.000
_cell.length_b   1.000
_cell.length_c   1.000
_cell.angle_alpha   90.00
_cell.angle_beta   90.00
_cell.angle_gamma   90.00
#
_symmetry.space_group_name_H-M   'P 1'
#
loop_
_entity.id
_entity.type
_entity.pdbx_description
1 polymer ?
#
loop_
_entity_poly.entity_id
_entity_poly.type
_entity_poly.pdbx_seq_one_letter_code
_entity_poly.pdbx_strand_id
1 'polypeptide(L)'
;MSDRPIDYDRMVAEFEKGLVTTLRGHAPMEEYLETWVPDADPVSGLLNMLEAAEVGGRASLDISVRLDTLPEERHGEFTREAADIAKVALEIVGDRVLIRATEIGGGA
;
A
#
# COMPACT_ATOMS: atom_id res chain seq x y z
N MET A 1 18.51 -6.00 -3.96
CA MET A 1 18.22 -4.55 -4.07
C MET A 1 17.63 -4.14 -2.73
N SER A 2 18.09 -3.03 -2.14
CA SER A 2 17.58 -2.57 -0.84
C SER A 2 16.16 -2.01 -1.03
N ASP A 3 15.15 -2.88 -0.95
CA ASP A 3 13.76 -2.45 -0.88
C ASP A 3 13.53 -1.81 0.48
N ARG A 4 13.49 -0.49 0.48
CA ARG A 4 13.05 0.27 1.63
C ARG A 4 11.52 0.26 1.61
N PRO A 5 10.83 -0.10 2.71
CA PRO A 5 9.38 -0.16 2.73
C PRO A 5 8.75 1.16 2.28
N ILE A 6 7.67 1.08 1.50
CA ILE A 6 6.90 2.24 1.08
C ILE A 6 6.16 2.82 2.28
N ASP A 7 6.36 4.10 2.56
CA ASP A 7 5.67 4.83 3.64
C ASP A 7 4.30 5.30 3.13
N TYR A 8 3.25 4.53 3.45
CA TYR A 8 1.89 4.78 2.98
C TYR A 8 1.37 6.15 3.41
N ASP A 9 1.54 6.50 4.69
CA ASP A 9 1.05 7.77 5.24
C ASP A 9 1.72 8.98 4.58
N ARG A 10 3.02 8.87 4.28
CA ARG A 10 3.73 9.90 3.52
C ARG A 10 3.20 10.01 2.09
N MET A 11 2.87 8.89 1.44
CA MET A 11 2.29 8.92 0.09
C MET A 11 0.90 9.56 0.07
N VAL A 12 0.04 9.23 1.03
CA VAL A 12 -1.28 9.88 1.19
C VAL A 12 -1.11 11.38 1.39
N ALA A 13 -0.24 11.80 2.31
CA ALA A 13 -0.01 13.22 2.60
C ALA A 13 0.53 13.99 1.38
N GLU A 14 1.42 13.40 0.59
CA GLU A 14 1.92 14.02 -0.66
C GLU A 14 0.83 14.09 -1.73
N PHE A 15 -0.04 13.07 -1.84
CA PHE A 15 -1.19 13.10 -2.75
C PHE A 15 -2.21 14.20 -2.36
N GLU A 16 -2.59 14.28 -1.08
CA GLU A 16 -3.50 15.31 -0.57
C GLU A 16 -2.91 16.72 -0.76
N LYS A 17 -1.61 16.88 -0.55
CA LYS A 17 -0.91 18.14 -0.83
C LYS A 17 -0.87 18.46 -2.33
N GLY A 18 -0.76 17.45 -3.19
CA GLY A 18 -0.88 17.57 -4.65
C GLY A 18 -2.28 17.95 -5.13
N LEU A 19 -3.34 17.54 -4.41
CA LEU A 19 -4.72 17.96 -4.68
C LEU A 19 -4.92 19.47 -4.41
N VAL A 20 -4.26 20.04 -3.40
CA VAL A 20 -4.28 21.49 -3.11
C VAL A 20 -3.40 22.30 -4.09
N THR A 21 -2.42 21.65 -4.71
CA THR A 21 -1.46 22.27 -5.62
C THR A 21 -1.49 21.54 -6.97
N THR A 22 -2.52 21.81 -7.78
CA THR A 22 -2.58 21.29 -9.15
C THR A 22 -1.28 21.63 -9.88
N LEU A 23 -0.54 20.61 -10.37
CA LEU A 23 0.12 20.55 -11.69
C LEU A 23 1.20 19.45 -11.73
N ARG A 24 1.03 18.53 -12.69
CA ARG A 24 2.08 17.85 -13.50
C ARG A 24 3.48 17.85 -12.89
N GLY A 25 3.93 16.71 -12.35
CA GLY A 25 5.36 16.48 -12.16
C GLY A 25 5.77 15.68 -10.93
N HIS A 26 4.84 15.23 -10.08
CA HIS A 26 5.18 14.15 -9.16
C HIS A 26 5.19 12.85 -9.95
N ALA A 27 6.38 12.46 -10.43
CA ALA A 27 6.63 11.06 -10.70
C ALA A 27 6.31 10.32 -9.39
N PRO A 28 5.41 9.33 -9.38
CA PRO A 28 5.27 8.46 -8.23
C PRO A 28 6.64 7.89 -7.90
N MET A 29 6.93 7.66 -6.62
CA MET A 29 8.23 7.13 -6.18
C MET A 29 8.59 5.80 -6.88
N GLU A 30 7.61 5.14 -7.50
CA GLU A 30 7.75 3.97 -8.38
C GLU A 30 6.74 4.06 -9.55
N GLU A 31 7.17 3.70 -10.78
CA GLU A 31 6.36 3.81 -12.02
C GLU A 31 5.02 3.02 -11.98
N TYR A 32 4.92 1.95 -11.17
CA TYR A 32 3.70 1.15 -11.08
C TYR A 32 2.59 1.78 -10.22
N LEU A 33 2.88 2.89 -9.52
CA LEU A 33 1.91 3.61 -8.69
C LEU A 33 1.27 4.79 -9.42
N GLU A 34 1.50 4.95 -10.73
CA GLU A 34 0.89 6.02 -11.55
C GLU A 34 -0.64 5.99 -11.55
N THR A 35 -1.26 4.81 -11.34
CA THR A 35 -2.71 4.63 -11.28
C THR A 35 -3.27 4.54 -9.86
N TRP A 36 -2.42 4.57 -8.83
CA TRP A 36 -2.86 4.41 -7.45
C TRP A 36 -3.47 5.71 -6.91
N VAL A 37 -4.66 5.61 -6.31
CA VAL A 37 -5.36 6.71 -5.65
C VAL A 37 -5.67 6.26 -4.21
N PRO A 38 -5.32 7.05 -3.18
CA PRO A 38 -5.71 6.76 -1.82
C PRO A 38 -7.22 6.86 -1.64
N ASP A 39 -7.80 5.88 -0.94
CA ASP A 39 -9.21 5.84 -0.57
C ASP A 39 -9.42 6.41 0.85
N ALA A 40 -10.63 6.89 1.13
CA ALA A 40 -11.03 7.34 2.47
C ALA A 40 -11.03 6.18 3.48
N ASP A 41 -11.23 4.95 3.02
CA ASP A 41 -10.95 3.75 3.80
C ASP A 41 -9.50 3.26 3.57
N PRO A 42 -8.64 3.28 4.61
CA PRO A 42 -7.26 2.79 4.52
C PRO A 42 -7.14 1.33 4.03
N VAL A 43 -8.13 0.47 4.33
CA VAL A 43 -8.11 -0.93 3.86
C VAL A 43 -8.25 -0.97 2.34
N SER A 44 -9.28 -0.30 1.80
CA SER A 44 -9.48 -0.16 0.35
C SER A 44 -8.27 0.47 -0.34
N GLY A 45 -7.67 1.50 0.25
CA GLY A 45 -6.47 2.15 -0.30
C GLY A 45 -5.24 1.23 -0.37
N LEU A 46 -5.05 0.37 0.64
CA LEU A 46 -3.98 -0.64 0.65
C LEU A 46 -4.25 -1.77 -0.36
N LEU A 47 -5.51 -2.22 -0.50
CA LEU A 47 -5.88 -3.21 -1.52
C LEU A 47 -5.62 -2.70 -2.94
N ASN A 48 -6.04 -1.47 -3.23
CA ASN A 48 -5.76 -0.81 -4.51
C ASN A 48 -4.24 -0.72 -4.79
N MET A 49 -3.40 -0.60 -3.76
CA MET A 49 -1.95 -0.60 -3.92
C MET A 49 -1.40 -1.99 -4.30
N LEU A 50 -1.98 -3.06 -3.75
CA LEU A 50 -1.65 -4.43 -4.13
C LEU A 50 -2.09 -4.75 -5.56
N GLU A 51 -3.29 -4.32 -5.96
CA GLU A 51 -3.80 -4.47 -7.33
C GLU A 51 -2.93 -3.70 -8.34
N ALA A 52 -2.50 -2.48 -8.00
CA ALA A 52 -1.58 -1.73 -8.84
C ALA A 52 -0.21 -2.43 -8.98
N ALA A 53 0.28 -3.05 -7.90
CA ALA A 53 1.51 -3.84 -7.94
C ALA A 53 1.36 -5.10 -8.80
N GLU A 54 0.20 -5.76 -8.75
CA GLU A 54 -0.14 -6.89 -9.62
C GLU A 54 -0.15 -6.48 -11.10
N VAL A 55 -0.88 -5.41 -11.44
CA VAL A 55 -0.94 -4.87 -12.81
C VAL A 55 0.45 -4.44 -13.29
N GLY A 56 1.28 -3.92 -12.38
CA GLY A 56 2.68 -3.57 -12.63
C GLY A 56 3.63 -4.77 -12.71
N GLY A 57 3.16 -6.00 -12.54
CA GLY A 57 3.96 -7.23 -12.62
C GLY A 57 4.95 -7.43 -11.47
N ARG A 58 4.70 -6.81 -10.30
CA ARG A 58 5.53 -7.00 -9.11
C ARG A 58 5.12 -8.28 -8.39
N ALA A 59 6.09 -9.12 -8.03
CA ALA A 59 5.84 -10.35 -7.28
C ALA A 59 5.79 -10.14 -5.75
N SER A 60 6.29 -9.00 -5.26
CA SER A 60 6.34 -8.67 -3.84
C SER A 60 6.31 -7.15 -3.62
N LEU A 61 5.81 -6.74 -2.46
CA LEU A 61 5.70 -5.34 -2.05
C LEU A 61 5.72 -5.24 -0.52
N ASP A 62 6.57 -4.35 0.01
CA ASP A 62 6.59 -4.04 1.44
C ASP A 62 6.01 -2.64 1.68
N ILE A 63 4.96 -2.57 2.51
CA ILE A 63 4.23 -1.33 2.84
C ILE A 63 4.34 -1.09 4.35
N SER A 64 4.72 0.12 4.75
CA SER A 64 4.67 0.56 6.15
C SER A 64 3.59 1.59 6.35
N VAL A 65 2.64 1.30 7.24
CA VAL A 65 1.50 2.17 7.57
C VAL A 65 1.41 2.34 9.09
N ARG A 66 1.03 3.52 9.57
CA ARG A 66 0.86 3.77 11.00
C ARG A 66 -0.36 3.02 11.54
N LEU A 67 -0.30 2.65 12.83
CA LEU A 67 -1.38 1.94 13.52
C LEU A 67 -2.65 2.77 13.71
N ASP A 68 -2.56 4.10 13.64
CA ASP A 68 -3.74 4.97 13.62
C ASP A 68 -4.46 4.93 12.26
N THR A 69 -3.72 4.70 11.17
CA THR A 69 -4.25 4.52 9.81
C THR A 69 -4.79 3.10 9.60
N LEU A 70 -4.06 2.05 10.01
CA LEU A 70 -4.54 0.67 10.00
C LEU A 70 -4.46 0.05 11.41
N PRO A 71 -5.52 0.21 12.23
CA PRO A 71 -5.59 -0.36 13.57
C PRO A 71 -5.55 -1.88 13.57
N GLU A 72 -5.04 -2.48 14.66
CA GLU A 72 -4.90 -3.93 14.82
C GLU A 72 -6.22 -4.68 14.64
N GLU A 73 -7.35 -4.07 15.03
CA GLU A 73 -8.68 -4.67 14.89
C GLU A 73 -9.07 -4.89 13.42
N ARG A 74 -8.49 -4.11 12.50
CA ARG A 74 -8.73 -4.20 11.06
C ARG A 74 -7.69 -5.04 10.32
N HIS A 75 -6.64 -5.52 10.99
CA HIS A 75 -5.63 -6.38 10.35
C HIS A 75 -6.23 -7.66 9.80
N GLY A 76 -7.19 -8.25 10.52
CA GLY A 76 -7.89 -9.47 10.08
C GLY A 76 -8.83 -9.25 8.89
N GLU A 77 -9.42 -8.05 8.77
CA GLU A 77 -10.22 -7.64 7.61
C GLU A 77 -9.31 -7.49 6.39
N PHE A 78 -8.27 -6.66 6.50
CA PHE A 78 -7.29 -6.45 5.44
C PHE A 78 -6.65 -7.75 4.94
N THR A 79 -6.19 -8.62 5.85
CA THR A 79 -5.55 -9.88 5.48
C THR A 79 -6.49 -10.81 4.71
N ARG A 80 -7.79 -10.79 5.06
CA ARG A 80 -8.79 -11.62 4.37
C ARG A 80 -9.04 -11.11 2.96
N GLU A 81 -9.19 -9.80 2.79
CA GLU A 81 -9.48 -9.20 1.48
C GLU A 81 -8.26 -9.22 0.56
N ALA A 82 -7.07 -9.01 1.11
CA ALA A 82 -5.83 -9.06 0.34
C ALA A 82 -5.45 -10.49 -0.12
N ALA A 83 -6.03 -11.53 0.48
CA ALA A 83 -5.71 -12.93 0.16
C ALA A 83 -6.03 -13.32 -1.28
N ASP A 84 -6.99 -12.63 -1.92
CA ASP A 84 -7.35 -12.85 -3.32
C ASP A 84 -6.30 -12.27 -4.29
N ILE A 85 -5.47 -11.34 -3.82
CA ILE A 85 -4.48 -10.60 -4.62
C ILE A 85 -3.06 -11.10 -4.33
N ALA A 86 -2.75 -11.34 -3.06
CA ALA A 86 -1.41 -11.64 -2.59
C ALA A 86 -1.40 -12.39 -1.26
N LYS A 87 -0.30 -13.07 -0.98
CA LYS A 87 0.00 -13.59 0.35
C LYS A 87 0.61 -12.49 1.21
N VAL A 88 -0.10 -12.10 2.26
CA VAL A 88 0.29 -11.02 3.16
C VAL A 88 0.74 -11.51 4.54
N ALA A 89 1.80 -10.92 5.05
CA ALA A 89 2.25 -11.04 6.42
C ALA A 89 2.35 -9.66 7.07
N LEU A 90 1.81 -9.50 8.27
CA LEU A 90 1.82 -8.25 9.01
C LEU A 90 2.75 -8.37 10.23
N GLU A 91 3.57 -7.34 10.44
CA GLU A 91 4.49 -7.24 11.57
C GLU A 91 4.38 -5.85 12.19
N ILE A 92 4.07 -5.77 13.48
CA ILE A 92 4.02 -4.50 14.19
C ILE A 92 5.43 -4.09 14.61
N VAL A 93 5.85 -2.89 14.21
CA VAL A 93 7.15 -2.31 14.50
C VAL A 93 6.95 -0.90 15.06
N GLY A 94 6.89 -0.80 16.39
CA GLY A 94 6.65 0.46 17.08
C GLY A 94 5.19 0.93 16.92
N ASP A 95 4.99 2.12 16.37
CA ASP A 95 3.67 2.72 16.08
C ASP A 95 3.18 2.43 14.65
N ARG A 96 3.84 1.52 13.95
CA ARG A 96 3.55 1.16 12.55
C ARG A 96 3.37 -0.33 12.40
N VAL A 97 2.63 -0.71 11.38
CA VAL A 97 2.57 -2.08 10.87
C VAL A 97 3.29 -2.13 9.52
N LEU A 98 4.19 -3.09 9.40
CA LEU A 98 4.86 -3.47 8.18
C LEU A 98 4.07 -4.62 7.55
N ILE A 99 3.52 -4.37 6.38
CA ILE A 99 2.79 -5.32 5.55
C ILE A 99 3.77 -5.82 4.50
N ARG A 100 4.05 -7.12 4.51
CA ARG A 100 4.83 -7.80 3.46
C ARG A 100 3.89 -8.58 2.58
N ALA A 101 3.68 -8.10 1.36
CA ALA A 101 2.93 -8.80 0.33
C ALA A 101 3.90 -9.58 -0.56
N THR A 102 3.58 -10.83 -0.79
CA THR A 102 4.36 -11.79 -1.60
C THR A 102 3.40 -12.59 -2.47
N GLU A 103 3.89 -13.21 -3.55
CA GLU A 103 3.04 -13.97 -4.47
C GLU A 103 1.91 -13.10 -5.05
N ILE A 104 2.17 -11.81 -5.26
CA ILE A 104 1.20 -10.86 -5.83
C ILE A 104 0.85 -11.29 -7.26
N GLY A 105 -0.45 -11.38 -7.57
CA GLY A 105 -0.97 -11.93 -8.83
C GLY A 105 -0.88 -13.46 -8.95
N GLY A 106 -0.52 -14.13 -7.85
CA GLY A 106 -0.57 -15.59 -7.69
C GLY A 106 -1.86 -16.09 -7.05
N GLY A 107 -2.83 -15.20 -6.81
CA GLY A 107 -4.18 -15.54 -6.38
C GLY A 107 -4.82 -16.52 -7.37
N ALA A 108 -5.46 -17.56 -6.83
CA ALA A 108 -6.00 -18.69 -7.59
C ALA A 108 -7.16 -18.32 -8.52
#